data_AF-A0A9N9HF82-F1
#
_entry.id   AF-A0A9N9HF82-F1
#
_cell.length_a   1.000
_cell.length_b   1.000
_cell.length_c   1.000
_cell.angle_alpha   90.00
_cell.angle_beta   90.00
_cell.angle_gamma   90.00
#
_symmetry.space_group_name_H-M   'P 1'
#
loop_
_entity.id
_entity.type
_entity.pdbx_description
1 polymer ?
#
loop_
_entity_poly.entity_id
_entity_poly.type
_entity_poly.pdbx_seq_one_letter_code
_entity_poly.pdbx_strand_id
1 'polypeptide(L)'
;LMENLQEDLDVILDKLCDPLPCEKMTPKLWRQYQMASKCWICEEKLHVSGYNKIRVFDPETKKYLGASHRKCHGKKPMIQDEEKNRVIDHDHITGKFRGPAHSGCNLKLRIDPETIKIPVLFCNGSGYDFHHLMQEIAKVTDEKI
;
A
#
# COMPACT_ATOMS: atom_id res chain seq x y z
N LEU A 1 -25.09 -14.51 16.01
CA LEU A 1 -23.63 -14.61 15.82
C LEU A 1 -23.27 -14.52 14.34
N MET A 2 -23.87 -15.36 13.48
CA MET A 2 -23.64 -15.33 12.02
C MET A 2 -24.15 -14.05 11.35
N GLU A 3 -25.32 -13.53 11.76
CA GLU A 3 -25.87 -12.27 11.23
C GLU A 3 -24.93 -11.08 11.52
N ASN A 4 -24.46 -10.95 12.77
CA ASN A 4 -23.51 -9.92 13.17
C ASN A 4 -22.17 -10.01 12.41
N LEU A 5 -21.70 -11.23 12.10
CA LEU A 5 -20.44 -11.44 11.35
C LEU A 5 -20.57 -10.98 9.89
N GLN A 6 -21.73 -11.19 9.27
CA GLN A 6 -22.00 -10.73 7.92
C GLN A 6 -22.11 -9.20 7.88
N GLU A 7 -22.82 -8.60 8.85
CA GLU A 7 -22.91 -7.14 8.99
C GLU A 7 -21.53 -6.51 9.25
N ASP A 8 -20.72 -7.10 10.14
CA ASP A 8 -19.36 -6.65 10.42
C ASP A 8 -18.47 -6.75 9.17
N LEU A 9 -18.60 -7.83 8.39
CA LEU A 9 -17.88 -8.00 7.14
C LEU A 9 -18.28 -6.93 6.12
N ASP A 10 -19.58 -6.66 5.96
CA ASP A 10 -20.09 -5.65 5.05
C ASP A 10 -19.58 -4.25 5.43
N VAL A 11 -19.56 -3.92 6.73
CA VAL A 11 -18.99 -2.66 7.24
C VAL A 11 -17.47 -2.56 6.98
N ILE A 12 -16.74 -3.67 7.10
CA ILE A 12 -15.30 -3.69 6.78
C ILE A 12 -15.11 -3.46 5.28
N LEU A 13 -15.83 -4.18 4.43
CA LEU A 13 -15.70 -4.07 2.98
C LEU A 13 -16.06 -2.67 2.48
N ASP A 14 -17.11 -2.04 3.02
CA ASP A 14 -17.47 -0.65 2.70
C ASP A 14 -16.32 0.33 2.98
N LYS A 15 -15.65 0.18 4.13
CA LYS A 15 -14.47 0.99 4.49
C LYS A 15 -13.26 0.73 3.60
N LEU A 16 -13.16 -0.46 2.99
CA LEU A 16 -12.07 -0.78 2.06
C LEU A 16 -12.35 -0.28 0.64
N CYS A 17 -13.62 -0.13 0.26
CA CYS A 17 -14.04 0.40 -1.05
C CYS A 17 -13.73 1.89 -1.23
N ASP A 18 -13.74 2.68 -0.15
CA ASP A 18 -13.35 4.09 -0.17
C ASP A 18 -12.12 4.34 0.74
N PRO A 19 -10.91 3.97 0.29
CA PRO A 19 -9.71 4.07 1.11
C PRO A 19 -9.37 5.53 1.40
N LEU A 20 -9.03 5.82 2.66
CA LEU A 20 -8.64 7.16 3.06
C LEU A 20 -7.39 7.62 2.30
N PRO A 21 -7.38 8.87 1.81
CA PRO A 21 -6.19 9.44 1.22
C PRO A 21 -5.09 9.56 2.27
N CYS A 22 -3.83 9.59 1.82
CA CYS A 22 -2.71 9.87 2.72
C CYS A 22 -2.93 11.20 3.44
N GLU A 23 -2.84 11.18 4.76
CA GLU A 23 -2.85 12.38 5.58
C GLU A 23 -1.74 13.32 5.14
N LYS A 24 -1.95 14.63 5.34
CA LYS A 24 -0.96 15.64 4.97
C LYS A 24 0.33 15.39 5.75
N MET A 25 1.41 15.16 5.01
CA MET A 25 2.72 14.88 5.58
C MET A 25 3.19 16.04 6.46
N THR A 26 3.48 15.78 7.73
CA THR A 26 4.11 16.77 8.60
C THR A 26 5.58 16.98 8.18
N PRO A 27 6.18 18.15 8.49
CA PRO A 27 7.60 18.39 8.18
C PRO A 27 8.55 17.33 8.76
N LYS A 28 8.21 16.77 9.93
CA LYS A 28 9.00 15.71 10.58
C LYS A 28 8.97 14.41 9.76
N LEU A 29 7.79 13.96 9.36
CA LEU A 29 7.62 12.75 8.55
C LEU A 29 8.26 12.91 7.16
N TRP A 30 8.16 14.12 6.59
CA TRP A 30 8.78 14.40 5.29
C TRP A 30 10.32 14.29 5.36
N ARG A 31 10.95 14.78 6.43
CA ARG A 31 12.38 14.58 6.67
C ARG A 31 12.73 13.09 6.81
N GLN A 32 11.94 12.32 7.55
CA GLN A 32 12.15 10.87 7.68
C GLN A 32 12.09 10.18 6.32
N TYR A 33 11.07 10.49 5.51
CA TYR A 33 10.93 9.98 4.15
C TYR A 33 12.14 10.31 3.27
N GLN A 34 12.61 11.57 3.29
CA GLN A 34 13.73 12.01 2.46
C GLN A 34 15.05 11.32 2.81
N MET A 35 15.31 11.19 4.12
CA MET A 35 16.55 10.62 4.65
C MET A 35 16.58 9.10 4.58
N ALA A 36 15.42 8.46 4.37
CA ALA A 36 15.35 7.01 4.30
C ALA A 36 16.08 6.46 3.07
N SER A 37 16.95 5.50 3.34
CA SER A 37 17.74 4.77 2.36
C SER A 37 17.24 3.35 2.12
N LYS A 38 16.28 2.86 2.92
CA LYS A 38 15.75 1.51 2.89
C LYS A 38 14.23 1.50 2.79
N CYS A 39 13.71 0.51 2.08
CA CYS A 39 12.28 0.25 1.96
C CYS A 39 11.75 -0.26 3.30
N TRP A 40 10.64 0.28 3.79
CA TRP A 40 10.07 -0.20 5.05
C TRP A 40 9.42 -1.60 4.93
N ILE A 41 9.09 -2.03 3.70
CA ILE A 41 8.42 -3.32 3.43
C ILE A 41 9.43 -4.47 3.31
N CYS A 42 10.47 -4.30 2.50
CA CYS A 42 11.44 -5.37 2.19
C CYS A 42 12.84 -5.10 2.75
N GLU A 43 13.05 -3.97 3.43
CA GLU A 43 14.33 -3.54 4.03
C GLU A 43 15.51 -3.30 3.07
N GLU A 44 15.30 -3.53 1.78
CA GLU A 44 16.29 -3.30 0.72
C GLU A 44 16.48 -1.82 0.39
N LYS A 45 17.60 -1.49 -0.26
CA LYS A 45 17.95 -0.11 -0.60
C LYS A 45 16.91 0.54 -1.50
N LEU A 46 16.46 1.74 -1.12
CA LEU A 46 15.62 2.59 -1.96
C LEU A 46 16.46 3.26 -3.04
N HIS A 47 15.95 3.27 -4.26
CA HIS A 47 16.54 4.09 -5.29
C HIS A 47 16.28 5.56 -4.96
N VAL A 48 17.34 6.32 -4.71
CA VAL A 48 17.26 7.78 -4.65
C VAL A 48 16.95 8.29 -6.04
N SER A 49 15.66 8.46 -6.34
CA SER A 49 15.24 9.26 -7.49
C SER A 49 15.79 10.66 -7.25
N GLY A 50 16.85 11.02 -7.98
CA GLY A 50 17.28 12.41 -8.09
C GLY A 50 16.13 13.17 -8.73
N TYR A 51 15.29 13.82 -7.91
CA TYR A 51 14.13 14.58 -8.35
C TYR A 51 14.55 15.84 -9.12
N ASN A 52 15.08 15.68 -10.33
CA ASN A 52 15.22 16.79 -11.28
C ASN A 52 13.89 16.97 -12.00
N LYS A 53 12.81 17.34 -11.30
CA LYS A 53 11.52 17.66 -11.94
C LYS A 53 11.69 18.94 -12.76
N ILE A 54 11.53 18.86 -14.07
CA ILE A 54 11.37 19.99 -14.98
C ILE A 54 9.90 20.18 -15.30
N ARG A 55 9.49 21.42 -15.49
CA ARG A 55 8.19 21.74 -16.09
C ARG A 55 8.29 21.48 -17.59
N VAL A 56 7.42 20.63 -18.10
CA VAL A 56 7.32 20.29 -19.51
C VAL A 56 6.30 21.22 -20.15
N PHE A 57 6.73 21.90 -21.20
CA PHE A 57 5.89 22.73 -22.03
C PHE A 57 5.92 22.19 -23.45
N ASP A 58 4.80 22.32 -24.13
CA ASP A 58 4.70 22.06 -25.55
C ASP A 58 5.67 23.01 -26.31
N PRO A 59 6.56 22.47 -27.17
CA PRO A 59 7.54 23.30 -27.88
C PRO A 59 6.90 24.31 -28.83
N GLU A 60 5.75 23.99 -29.42
CA GLU A 60 5.07 24.80 -30.43
C GLU A 60 4.08 25.76 -29.78
N THR A 61 3.24 25.25 -28.89
CA THR A 61 2.16 26.04 -28.28
C THR A 61 2.57 26.75 -26.99
N LYS A 62 3.76 26.43 -26.44
CA LYS A 62 4.23 26.87 -25.12
C LYS A 62 3.28 26.53 -23.97
N LYS A 63 2.29 25.67 -24.20
CA LYS A 63 1.31 25.24 -23.21
C LYS A 63 1.96 24.32 -22.19
N TYR A 64 1.60 24.47 -20.91
CA TYR A 64 2.08 23.57 -19.87
C TYR A 64 1.47 22.17 -20.04
N LEU A 65 2.32 21.15 -20.12
CA LEU A 65 1.92 19.75 -20.31
C LEU A 65 2.04 18.93 -19.02
N GLY A 66 2.88 19.35 -18.06
CA GLY A 66 3.07 18.65 -16.79
C GLY A 66 4.49 18.77 -16.25
N ALA A 67 4.85 17.93 -15.28
CA ALA A 67 6.21 17.83 -14.75
C ALA A 67 6.82 16.47 -15.11
N SER A 68 8.09 16.46 -15.54
CA SER A 68 8.84 15.24 -15.87
C SER A 68 10.25 15.30 -15.30
N HIS A 69 10.96 14.18 -15.23
CA HIS A 69 12.39 14.22 -14.88
C HIS A 69 13.19 14.86 -16.04
N ARG A 70 14.18 15.71 -15.72
CA ARG A 70 15.03 16.46 -16.67
C ARG A 70 15.65 15.57 -17.75
N LYS A 71 15.94 14.32 -17.41
CA LYS A 71 16.58 13.33 -18.30
C LYS A 71 15.59 12.33 -18.91
N CYS A 72 14.30 12.34 -18.51
CA CYS A 72 13.25 11.50 -19.09
C CYS A 72 12.45 12.22 -20.20
N HIS A 73 12.60 13.54 -20.34
CA HIS A 73 12.02 14.28 -21.46
C HIS A 73 12.79 13.95 -22.75
N GLY A 74 12.23 13.07 -23.58
CA GLY A 74 12.67 12.84 -24.96
C GLY A 74 13.44 11.54 -25.23
N LYS A 75 14.13 10.91 -24.26
CA LYS A 75 14.75 9.57 -24.44
C LYS A 75 14.91 8.82 -23.12
N LYS A 76 14.35 7.59 -23.08
CA LYS A 76 14.43 6.47 -22.12
C LYS A 76 14.54 6.79 -20.60
N PRO A 77 13.69 6.18 -19.74
CA PRO A 77 13.77 6.38 -18.30
C PRO A 77 15.14 5.94 -17.76
N MET A 78 15.79 6.78 -16.93
CA MET A 78 17.03 6.39 -16.23
C MET A 78 16.78 5.33 -15.15
N ILE A 79 15.52 5.10 -14.76
CA ILE A 79 15.16 4.07 -13.81
C ILE A 79 14.72 2.89 -14.67
N GLN A 80 15.65 1.97 -14.91
CA GLN A 80 15.40 0.77 -15.70
C GLN A 80 14.33 -0.13 -15.06
N ASP A 81 14.02 0.13 -13.79
CA ASP A 81 13.12 -0.65 -12.96
C ASP A 81 12.13 0.27 -12.25
N GLU A 82 11.03 0.61 -12.92
CA GLU A 82 9.97 1.48 -12.40
C GLU A 82 9.39 0.98 -11.06
N GLU A 83 9.58 -0.30 -10.75
CA GLU A 83 9.19 -0.95 -9.49
C GLU A 83 10.10 -0.59 -8.31
N LYS A 84 11.30 -0.06 -8.54
CA LYS A 84 12.24 0.34 -7.47
C LYS A 84 12.20 1.82 -7.12
N ASN A 85 11.24 2.56 -7.67
CA ASN A 85 11.04 3.96 -7.34
C ASN A 85 10.66 4.15 -5.87
N ARG A 86 11.29 5.11 -5.19
CA ARG A 86 10.88 5.48 -3.84
C ARG A 86 9.54 6.21 -3.88
N VAL A 87 8.52 5.62 -3.26
CA VAL A 87 7.16 6.17 -3.11
C VAL A 87 6.78 6.29 -1.63
N ILE A 88 5.77 7.10 -1.36
CA ILE A 88 5.17 7.23 -0.02
C ILE A 88 4.13 6.13 0.11
N ASP A 89 4.30 5.24 1.09
CA ASP A 89 3.30 4.25 1.47
C ASP A 89 2.55 4.73 2.72
N HIS A 90 1.24 4.55 2.71
CA HIS A 90 0.34 4.94 3.79
C HIS A 90 -0.73 3.88 4.03
N ASP A 91 -1.31 3.93 5.21
CA ASP A 91 -2.41 3.08 5.60
C ASP A 91 -3.72 3.58 4.99
N HIS A 92 -4.44 2.74 4.24
CA HIS A 92 -5.70 3.11 3.60
C HIS A 92 -6.91 3.15 4.57
N ILE A 93 -6.79 2.60 5.78
CA ILE A 93 -7.83 2.63 6.81
C ILE A 93 -7.66 3.85 7.72
N THR A 94 -6.40 4.24 8.02
CA THR A 94 -6.12 5.36 8.93
C THR A 94 -5.59 6.62 8.22
N GLY A 95 -5.21 6.53 6.94
CA GLY A 95 -4.55 7.60 6.18
C GLY A 95 -3.08 7.84 6.58
N LYS A 96 -2.58 7.18 7.63
CA LYS A 96 -1.28 7.50 8.23
C LYS A 96 -0.11 7.00 7.39
N PHE A 97 0.93 7.83 7.30
CA PHE A 97 2.20 7.43 6.70
C PHE A 97 2.81 6.23 7.44
N ARG A 98 3.16 5.17 6.69
CA ARG A 98 3.84 3.99 7.21
C ARG A 98 5.34 4.07 6.97
N GLY A 99 5.72 4.41 5.74
CA GLY A 99 7.13 4.49 5.40
C GLY A 99 7.42 4.75 3.93
N PRO A 100 8.70 4.91 3.58
CA PRO A 100 9.15 4.97 2.20
C PRO A 100 9.26 3.56 1.64
N ALA A 101 8.57 3.29 0.52
CA ALA A 101 8.54 1.98 -0.11
C ALA A 101 9.10 2.03 -1.53
N HIS A 102 9.48 0.87 -2.08
CA HIS A 102 9.56 0.71 -3.53
C HIS A 102 8.14 0.74 -4.09
N SER A 103 7.94 1.32 -5.27
CA SER A 103 6.65 1.32 -5.99
C SER A 103 6.11 -0.10 -6.17
N GLY A 104 6.96 -1.07 -6.54
CA GLY A 104 6.56 -2.46 -6.67
C GLY A 104 6.15 -3.10 -5.34
N CYS A 105 6.89 -2.81 -4.25
CA CYS A 105 6.50 -3.27 -2.92
C CYS A 105 5.18 -2.65 -2.45
N ASN A 106 4.97 -1.37 -2.70
CA ASN A 106 3.73 -0.66 -2.38
C ASN A 106 2.53 -1.27 -3.14
N LEU A 107 2.68 -1.57 -4.43
CA LEU A 107 1.62 -2.17 -5.24
C LEU A 107 1.21 -3.57 -4.73
N LYS A 108 2.13 -4.34 -4.16
CA LYS A 108 1.81 -5.65 -3.56
C LYS A 108 0.94 -5.53 -2.31
N LEU A 109 0.95 -4.39 -1.64
CA LEU A 109 0.09 -4.10 -0.48
C LEU A 109 -1.21 -3.39 -0.88
N ARG A 110 -1.52 -3.30 -2.18
CA ARG A 110 -2.77 -2.71 -2.65
C ARG A 110 -3.93 -3.53 -2.13
N ILE A 111 -4.82 -2.88 -1.40
CA ILE A 111 -6.08 -3.47 -0.96
C ILE A 111 -7.03 -3.49 -2.15
N ASP A 112 -7.59 -4.66 -2.41
CA ASP A 112 -8.65 -4.88 -3.39
C ASP A 112 -9.85 -5.49 -2.64
N PRO A 113 -10.95 -4.74 -2.44
CA PRO A 113 -12.12 -5.20 -1.70
C PRO A 113 -12.75 -6.48 -2.27
N GLU A 114 -12.60 -6.73 -3.58
CA GLU A 114 -13.20 -7.90 -4.23
C GLU A 114 -12.39 -9.19 -4.00
N THR A 115 -11.08 -9.06 -3.75
CA THR A 115 -10.17 -10.21 -3.66
C THR A 115 -9.47 -10.36 -2.29
N ILE A 116 -9.65 -9.41 -1.38
CA ILE A 116 -9.04 -9.43 -0.06
C ILE A 116 -9.60 -10.57 0.81
N LYS A 117 -8.71 -11.41 1.36
CA LYS A 117 -9.05 -12.38 2.39
C LYS A 117 -8.94 -11.73 3.77
N ILE A 118 -10.06 -11.60 4.48
CA ILE A 118 -10.08 -11.04 5.84
C ILE A 118 -9.99 -12.19 6.85
N PRO A 119 -8.90 -12.29 7.63
CA PRO A 119 -8.77 -13.34 8.63
C PRO A 119 -9.74 -13.08 9.80
N VAL A 120 -10.54 -14.09 10.14
CA VAL A 120 -11.42 -14.07 11.32
C VAL A 120 -10.68 -14.74 12.48
N LEU A 121 -10.43 -13.99 13.55
CA LEU A 121 -9.78 -14.50 14.77
C LEU A 121 -10.81 -14.72 15.87
N PHE A 122 -10.88 -15.96 16.38
CA PHE A 122 -11.73 -16.31 17.50
C PHE A 122 -11.01 -16.08 18.83
N CYS A 123 -11.28 -14.93 19.47
CA CYS A 123 -10.57 -14.52 20.68
C CYS A 123 -11.24 -14.94 22.01
N ASN A 124 -12.43 -15.54 21.99
CA ASN A 124 -13.21 -15.87 23.20
C ASN A 124 -13.22 -17.37 23.58
N GLY A 125 -12.12 -18.09 23.32
CA GLY A 125 -12.04 -19.54 23.59
C GLY A 125 -11.78 -19.93 25.04
N SER A 126 -11.46 -18.98 25.91
CA SER A 126 -11.20 -19.30 27.31
C SER A 126 -12.48 -19.76 28.01
N GLY A 127 -12.54 -21.04 28.39
CA GLY A 127 -13.68 -21.64 29.10
C GLY A 127 -14.69 -22.37 28.21
N TYR A 128 -14.46 -22.43 26.88
CA TYR A 128 -15.27 -23.20 25.94
C TYR A 128 -14.44 -24.28 25.25
N ASP A 129 -15.05 -25.42 24.93
CA ASP A 129 -14.38 -26.52 24.23
C ASP A 129 -14.29 -26.25 22.71
N PHE A 130 -13.39 -25.35 22.32
CA PHE A 130 -13.08 -25.07 20.92
C PHE A 130 -12.27 -26.16 20.23
N HIS A 131 -11.85 -27.21 20.96
CA HIS A 131 -11.01 -28.27 20.41
C HIS A 131 -11.69 -28.96 19.23
N HIS A 132 -12.97 -29.32 19.36
CA HIS A 132 -13.73 -29.95 18.27
C HIS A 132 -13.93 -29.03 17.06
N LEU A 133 -14.16 -27.73 17.30
CA LEU A 133 -14.35 -26.76 16.21
C LEU A 133 -13.04 -26.58 15.41
N MET A 134 -11.91 -26.47 16.10
CA MET A 134 -10.59 -26.35 15.48
C MET A 134 -10.19 -27.61 14.70
N GLN A 135 -10.55 -28.81 15.18
CA GLN A 135 -10.32 -30.06 14.45
C GLN A 135 -11.07 -30.12 13.13
N GLU A 136 -12.33 -29.67 13.10
CA GLU A 136 -13.11 -29.64 11.86
C GLU A 136 -12.63 -28.55 10.90
N ILE A 137 -12.29 -27.36 11.39
CA ILE A 137 -11.71 -26.29 10.56
C ILE A 137 -10.39 -26.75 9.91
N ALA A 138 -9.54 -27.46 10.67
CA ALA A 138 -8.27 -27.97 10.15
C ALA A 138 -8.42 -29.03 9.04
N LYS A 139 -9.56 -29.73 8.97
CA LYS A 139 -9.86 -30.71 7.91
C LYS A 139 -10.34 -30.05 6.61
N VAL A 140 -10.93 -28.86 6.69
CA VAL A 140 -11.47 -28.13 5.53
C VAL A 140 -10.37 -27.40 4.76
N THR A 141 -9.23 -27.12 5.39
CA THR A 141 -8.12 -26.36 4.80
C THR A 141 -7.15 -27.25 4.00
N ASP A 142 -7.58 -27.75 2.83
CA ASP A 142 -6.64 -28.22 1.79
C ASP A 142 -6.17 -27.09 0.86
N GLU A 143 -6.84 -25.93 0.91
CA GLU A 143 -6.41 -24.72 0.24
C GLU A 143 -5.63 -23.84 1.23
N LYS A 144 -4.36 -23.55 0.90
CA LYS A 144 -3.53 -22.64 1.70
C LYS A 144 -4.24 -21.28 1.81
N ILE A 145 -4.60 -20.92 3.03
CA ILE A 145 -5.14 -19.61 3.41
C ILE A 145 -4.15 -18.52 2.95
#